data_AF-A0A966DXL7-F1
#
_entry.id   AF-A0A966DXL7-F1
#
_cell.length_a   1.000
_cell.length_b   1.000
_cell.length_c   1.000
_cell.angle_alpha   90.00
_cell.angle_beta   90.00
_cell.angle_gamma   90.00
#
_symmetry.space_group_name_H-M   'P 1'
#
loop_
_entity.id
_entity.type
_entity.pdbx_description
1 polymer ?
#
loop_
_entity_poly.entity_id
_entity_poly.type
_entity_poly.pdbx_seq_one_letter_code
_entity_poly.pdbx_strand_id
1 'polypeptide(L)'
;FNSEGIQLKSGKQLDADIVVLATGLNLKFAGGIVHSIDDKEVDLTEHFIYRGMMFSGMPNMAFTVGYTNSSWTLKTDLTSNYVCRLLKKMDRGNYATVTPNLKGDVEEVPMLDFDAGYVLRARDQMPKNGDRLPWKNYQNYIRDFMGLRLGRVNDPELEFS
;
A
#
# COMPACT_ATOMS: atom_id res chain seq x y z
N PHE A 1 -1.08 -3.38 -33.60
CA PHE A 1 -2.14 -4.02 -34.42
C PHE A 1 -2.58 -3.01 -35.47
N ASN A 2 -3.16 -3.46 -36.56
CA ASN A 2 -3.69 -2.66 -37.67
C ASN A 2 -5.19 -2.98 -37.84
N SER A 3 -5.79 -2.55 -38.96
CA SER A 3 -7.21 -2.81 -39.26
C SER A 3 -7.53 -4.28 -39.51
N GLU A 4 -6.53 -5.13 -39.78
CA GLU A 4 -6.72 -6.55 -40.14
C GLU A 4 -6.36 -7.51 -38.99
N GLY A 5 -5.69 -7.03 -37.94
CA GLY A 5 -5.25 -7.85 -36.81
C GLY A 5 -3.89 -7.42 -36.25
N ILE A 6 -3.02 -8.37 -35.91
CA ILE A 6 -1.73 -8.12 -35.25
C ILE A 6 -0.55 -8.33 -36.21
N GLN A 7 0.12 -7.24 -36.54
CA GLN A 7 1.43 -7.27 -37.21
C GLN A 7 2.55 -7.57 -36.18
N LEU A 8 3.22 -8.72 -36.34
CA LEU A 8 4.35 -9.11 -35.49
C LEU A 8 5.64 -8.39 -35.92
N LYS A 9 6.59 -8.26 -34.99
CA LYS A 9 7.94 -7.72 -35.27
C LYS A 9 8.70 -8.50 -36.35
N SER A 10 8.36 -9.77 -36.55
CA SER A 10 8.95 -10.62 -37.60
C SER A 10 8.44 -10.30 -39.02
N GLY A 11 7.46 -9.39 -39.17
CA GLY A 11 6.80 -9.12 -40.46
C GLY A 11 5.60 -10.02 -40.75
N LYS A 12 5.34 -11.06 -39.94
CA LYS A 12 4.13 -11.89 -40.08
C LYS A 12 2.88 -11.16 -39.57
N GLN A 13 1.80 -11.21 -40.36
CA GLN A 13 0.46 -10.77 -39.96
C GLN A 13 -0.32 -11.92 -39.30
N LEU A 14 -1.05 -11.60 -38.24
CA LEU A 14 -2.04 -12.48 -37.62
C LEU A 14 -3.42 -11.83 -37.77
N ASP A 15 -4.24 -12.37 -38.66
CA ASP A 15 -5.58 -11.85 -38.91
C ASP A 15 -6.49 -12.08 -37.70
N ALA A 16 -7.30 -11.07 -37.35
CA ALA A 16 -8.22 -11.15 -36.24
C ALA A 16 -9.43 -10.24 -36.46
N ASP A 17 -10.63 -10.77 -36.27
CA ASP A 17 -11.87 -9.98 -36.30
C ASP A 17 -12.02 -9.11 -35.03
N ILE A 18 -11.45 -9.55 -33.90
CA ILE A 18 -11.53 -8.86 -32.60
C ILE A 18 -10.16 -8.92 -31.90
N VAL A 19 -9.72 -7.77 -31.38
CA VAL A 19 -8.54 -7.66 -30.52
C VAL A 19 -8.98 -7.21 -29.12
N VAL A 20 -8.64 -8.00 -28.10
CA VAL A 20 -8.93 -7.68 -26.69
C VAL A 20 -7.65 -7.21 -26.00
N LEU A 21 -7.64 -5.98 -25.49
CA LEU A 21 -6.53 -5.43 -24.72
C LEU A 21 -6.70 -5.76 -23.23
N ALA A 22 -6.08 -6.86 -22.80
CA ALA A 22 -5.98 -7.25 -21.39
C ALA A 22 -4.66 -6.77 -20.75
N THR A 23 -4.28 -5.50 -20.99
CA THR A 23 -2.95 -4.95 -20.66
C THR A 23 -2.77 -4.50 -19.19
N GLY A 24 -3.72 -4.83 -18.33
CA GLY A 24 -3.72 -4.45 -16.91
C GLY A 24 -4.13 -3.00 -16.67
N LEU A 25 -3.55 -2.41 -15.62
CA LEU A 25 -3.96 -1.11 -15.08
C LEU A 25 -2.90 -0.01 -15.30
N ASN A 26 -3.30 1.24 -15.09
CA ASN A 26 -2.38 2.30 -14.72
C ASN A 26 -2.58 2.55 -13.22
N LEU A 27 -1.64 2.08 -12.40
CA LEU A 27 -1.77 2.23 -10.96
C LEU A 27 -1.56 3.69 -10.57
N LYS A 28 -2.44 4.17 -9.69
CA LYS A 28 -2.38 5.52 -9.14
C LYS A 28 -2.55 5.42 -7.64
N PHE A 29 -1.44 5.46 -6.90
CA PHE A 29 -1.48 5.33 -5.46
C PHE A 29 -2.31 6.46 -4.85
N ALA A 30 -3.13 6.14 -3.84
CA ALA A 30 -4.07 7.06 -3.20
C ALA A 30 -4.97 7.88 -4.17
N GLY A 31 -5.22 7.37 -5.39
CA GLY A 31 -5.99 8.09 -6.41
C GLY A 31 -5.29 9.34 -6.97
N GLY A 32 -4.02 9.56 -6.63
CA GLY A 32 -3.22 10.74 -6.97
C GLY A 32 -3.80 12.04 -6.42
N ILE A 33 -4.30 11.97 -5.19
CA ILE A 33 -4.57 13.13 -4.34
C ILE A 33 -3.22 13.75 -3.97
N VAL A 34 -3.15 15.08 -3.99
CA VAL A 34 -1.99 15.80 -3.45
C VAL A 34 -2.14 15.86 -1.93
N HIS A 35 -1.13 15.35 -1.21
CA HIS A 35 -1.10 15.33 0.24
C HIS A 35 -0.19 16.42 0.75
N SER A 36 -0.55 17.06 1.86
CA SER A 36 0.27 18.09 2.48
C SER A 36 0.22 18.04 4.00
N ILE A 37 1.32 18.39 4.65
CA ILE A 37 1.43 18.61 6.09
C ILE A 37 1.96 20.02 6.28
N ASP A 38 1.26 20.85 7.07
CA ASP A 38 1.61 22.25 7.29
C ASP A 38 1.88 23.01 5.99
N ASP A 39 0.97 22.87 5.02
CA ASP A 39 1.01 23.45 3.67
C ASP A 39 2.20 23.02 2.80
N LYS A 40 2.97 22.00 3.22
CA LYS A 40 4.05 21.41 2.42
C LYS A 40 3.58 20.11 1.80
N GLU A 41 3.69 20.03 0.48
CA GLU A 41 3.39 18.81 -0.27
C GLU A 41 4.27 17.65 0.21
N VAL A 42 3.66 16.47 0.32
CA VAL A 42 4.29 15.24 0.79
C VAL A 42 4.35 14.25 -0.37
N ASP A 43 5.57 13.81 -0.68
CA ASP A 43 5.79 12.72 -1.62
C ASP A 43 5.68 11.38 -0.90
N LEU A 44 4.56 10.68 -1.10
CA LEU A 44 4.29 9.38 -0.48
C LEU A 44 5.32 8.30 -0.84
N THR A 45 6.04 8.45 -1.96
CA THR A 45 7.09 7.49 -2.35
C THR A 45 8.29 7.52 -1.41
N GLU A 46 8.46 8.60 -0.63
CA GLU A 46 9.54 8.70 0.33
C GLU A 46 9.25 8.03 1.68
N HIS A 47 7.99 7.67 1.94
CA HIS A 47 7.53 7.18 3.24
C HIS A 47 7.38 5.65 3.26
N PHE A 48 7.78 5.05 4.39
CA PHE A 48 7.56 3.63 4.65
C PHE A 48 6.14 3.37 5.15
N ILE A 49 5.56 2.25 4.73
CA ILE A 49 4.24 1.84 5.19
C ILE A 49 4.34 1.15 6.56
N TYR A 50 3.72 1.75 7.57
CA TYR A 50 3.51 1.13 8.88
C TYR A 50 2.33 0.17 8.84
N ARG A 51 2.55 -1.10 9.18
CA ARG A 51 1.55 -2.18 9.27
C ARG A 51 0.68 -2.37 8.02
N GLY A 52 1.21 -2.00 6.86
CA GLY A 52 0.44 -2.05 5.61
C GLY A 52 -0.68 -1.03 5.50
N MET A 53 -0.75 -0.01 6.38
CA MET A 53 -1.90 0.89 6.44
C MET A 53 -1.63 2.34 6.83
N MET A 54 -0.52 2.71 7.47
CA MET A 54 -0.17 4.11 7.77
C MET A 54 1.20 4.45 7.15
N PHE A 55 1.66 5.71 7.22
CA PHE A 55 2.92 6.15 6.61
C PHE A 55 3.86 6.75 7.65
N SER A 56 5.15 6.39 7.59
CA SER A 56 6.19 6.93 8.47
C SER A 56 6.16 8.46 8.46
N GLY A 57 6.15 9.14 9.60
CA GLY A 57 6.18 10.61 9.66
C GLY A 57 4.88 11.32 9.26
N MET A 58 3.82 10.60 8.90
CA MET A 58 2.52 11.21 8.58
C MET A 58 1.50 11.03 9.72
N PRO A 59 0.98 12.13 10.29
CA PRO A 59 -0.02 12.04 11.36
C PRO A 59 -1.38 11.63 10.82
N ASN A 60 -2.10 10.78 11.57
CA ASN A 60 -3.54 10.50 11.39
C ASN A 60 -3.96 10.01 9.99
N MET A 61 -3.04 9.54 9.16
CA MET A 61 -3.34 9.03 7.82
C MET A 61 -3.30 7.51 7.79
N ALA A 62 -4.40 6.90 7.34
CA ALA A 62 -4.48 5.48 7.10
C ALA A 62 -5.07 5.18 5.70
N PHE A 63 -4.64 4.09 5.09
CA PHE A 63 -5.13 3.56 3.83
C PHE A 63 -5.27 2.04 3.91
N THR A 64 -5.95 1.44 2.94
CA THR A 64 -6.03 -0.02 2.80
C THR A 64 -5.58 -0.43 1.42
N VAL A 65 -4.69 -1.40 1.35
CA VAL A 65 -4.38 -2.15 0.12
C VAL A 65 -4.62 -3.62 0.41
N GLY A 66 -5.33 -4.31 -0.47
CA GLY A 66 -5.66 -5.71 -0.29
C GLY A 66 -4.50 -6.66 -0.53
N TYR A 67 -4.82 -7.96 -0.49
CA TYR A 67 -3.87 -9.00 -0.84
C TYR A 67 -3.79 -9.20 -2.34
N THR A 68 -2.61 -9.53 -2.86
CA THR A 68 -2.44 -9.89 -4.28
C THR A 68 -3.09 -11.24 -4.59
N ASN A 69 -3.03 -12.19 -3.65
CA ASN A 69 -3.45 -13.59 -3.84
C ASN A 69 -4.71 -13.99 -3.03
N SER A 70 -5.34 -13.05 -2.34
CA SER A 70 -6.49 -13.29 -1.46
C SER A 70 -7.50 -12.15 -1.58
N SER A 71 -8.69 -12.33 -1.01
CA SER A 71 -9.71 -11.28 -1.07
C SER A 71 -9.23 -9.98 -0.42
N TRP A 72 -9.47 -8.87 -1.10
CA TRP A 72 -9.21 -7.52 -0.58
C TRP A 72 -10.03 -7.23 0.68
N THR A 73 -11.26 -7.75 0.76
CA THR A 73 -12.14 -7.51 1.90
C THR A 73 -11.56 -8.02 3.23
N LEU A 74 -10.71 -9.05 3.20
CA LEU A 74 -10.03 -9.57 4.39
C LEU A 74 -9.09 -8.53 5.01
N LYS A 75 -8.24 -7.90 4.18
CA LYS A 75 -7.30 -6.88 4.65
C LYS A 75 -8.02 -5.57 5.02
N THR A 76 -9.08 -5.24 4.28
CA THR A 76 -9.91 -4.07 4.59
C THR A 76 -10.57 -4.18 5.96
N ASP A 77 -11.12 -5.34 6.32
CA ASP A 77 -11.72 -5.55 7.64
C ASP A 77 -10.67 -5.48 8.76
N LEU A 78 -9.48 -6.06 8.56
CA LEU A 78 -8.39 -5.95 9.54
C LEU A 78 -7.93 -4.51 9.74
N THR A 79 -7.80 -3.76 8.65
CA THR A 79 -7.39 -2.35 8.67
C THR A 79 -8.43 -1.48 9.37
N SER A 80 -9.71 -1.59 9.01
CA SER A 80 -10.77 -0.78 9.63
C SER A 80 -10.89 -1.06 11.13
N ASN A 81 -10.80 -2.32 11.55
CA ASN A 81 -10.82 -2.69 12.96
C ASN A 81 -9.59 -2.15 13.73
N TYR A 82 -8.40 -2.18 13.14
CA TYR A 82 -7.21 -1.59 13.76
C TYR A 82 -7.37 -0.08 13.93
N VAL A 83 -7.80 0.62 12.88
CA VAL A 83 -8.05 2.08 12.91
C VAL A 83 -9.08 2.43 13.98
N CYS A 84 -10.19 1.70 14.09
CA CYS A 84 -11.18 1.92 15.14
C CYS A 84 -10.60 1.75 16.56
N ARG A 85 -9.69 0.78 16.77
CA ARG A 85 -9.01 0.59 18.06
C ARG A 85 -8.00 1.71 18.33
N LEU A 86 -7.32 2.18 17.30
CA LEU A 86 -6.39 3.30 17.37
C LEU A 86 -7.11 4.60 17.76
N LEU A 87 -8.23 4.92 17.08
CA LEU A 87 -9.06 6.08 17.40
C LEU A 87 -9.60 6.02 18.84
N LYS A 88 -10.08 4.86 19.30
CA LYS A 88 -10.51 4.67 20.71
C LYS A 88 -9.38 4.87 21.70
N LYS A 89 -8.13 4.54 21.34
CA LYS A 89 -6.97 4.80 22.19
C LYS A 89 -6.66 6.30 22.23
N MET A 90 -6.70 6.98 21.09
CA MET A 90 -6.49 8.42 21.00
C MET A 90 -7.49 9.18 21.89
N ASP A 91 -8.78 8.83 21.78
CA ASP A 91 -9.86 9.39 22.58
C ASP A 91 -9.63 9.21 24.10
N ARG A 92 -9.31 8.00 24.55
CA ARG A 92 -9.03 7.72 25.98
C ARG A 92 -7.81 8.45 26.52
N GLY A 93 -6.80 8.67 25.67
CA GLY A 93 -5.55 9.33 26.04
C GLY A 93 -5.55 10.83 25.82
N ASN A 94 -6.65 11.40 25.30
CA ASN A 94 -6.74 12.79 24.87
C ASN A 94 -5.62 13.20 23.90
N TYR A 95 -5.29 12.30 22.95
CA TYR A 95 -4.31 12.54 21.90
C TYR A 95 -4.97 13.10 20.65
N ALA A 96 -4.41 14.17 20.08
CA ALA A 96 -4.87 14.77 18.84
C ALA A 96 -4.26 14.08 17.61
N THR A 97 -3.04 13.58 17.74
CA THR A 97 -2.30 12.99 16.64
C THR A 97 -1.67 11.66 17.03
N VAL A 98 -1.63 10.75 16.06
CA VAL A 98 -0.76 9.58 16.09
C VAL A 98 0.06 9.52 14.81
N THR A 99 1.38 9.38 14.98
CA THR A 99 2.35 9.35 13.88
C THR A 99 3.26 8.14 14.06
N PRO A 100 3.34 7.22 13.07
CA PRO A 100 4.33 6.18 13.12
C PRO A 100 5.70 6.76 12.73
N ASN A 101 6.71 6.63 13.57
CA ASN A 101 8.06 7.12 13.32
C ASN A 101 9.05 5.95 13.32
N LEU A 102 9.81 5.83 12.23
CA LEU A 102 10.76 4.75 12.01
C LEU A 102 11.93 4.86 12.99
N LYS A 103 12.19 3.80 13.77
CA LYS A 103 13.26 3.75 14.76
C LYS A 103 14.25 2.65 14.39
N GLY A 104 15.50 3.02 14.09
CA GLY A 104 16.53 2.09 13.62
C GLY A 104 16.37 1.72 12.15
N ASP A 105 17.28 0.91 11.61
CA ASP A 105 17.36 0.67 10.17
C ASP A 105 16.22 -0.22 9.66
N VAL A 106 15.82 0.02 8.40
CA VAL A 106 14.84 -0.78 7.63
C VAL A 106 15.34 -0.81 6.20
N GLU A 107 15.42 -2.00 5.62
CA GLU A 107 15.73 -2.15 4.21
C GLU A 107 14.44 -2.08 3.38
N GLU A 108 14.52 -1.37 2.25
CA GLU A 108 13.40 -1.28 1.32
C GLU A 108 13.21 -2.62 0.59
N VAL A 109 11.97 -3.08 0.59
CA VAL A 109 11.52 -4.23 -0.20
C VAL A 109 10.32 -3.81 -1.05
N PRO A 110 10.00 -4.53 -2.15
CA PRO A 110 8.82 -4.23 -2.94
C PRO A 110 7.53 -4.24 -2.10
N MET A 111 6.69 -3.21 -2.28
CA MET A 111 5.36 -3.16 -1.66
C MET A 111 4.43 -4.24 -2.21
N LEU A 112 4.47 -4.44 -3.53
CA LEU A 112 3.70 -5.45 -4.25
C LEU A 112 4.69 -6.42 -4.92
N ASP A 113 4.80 -7.61 -4.35
CA ASP A 113 5.58 -8.70 -4.91
C ASP A 113 4.78 -9.42 -6.01
N PHE A 114 4.62 -8.75 -7.15
CA PHE A 114 3.84 -9.24 -8.28
C PHE A 114 4.47 -8.85 -9.63
N ASP A 115 4.71 -9.84 -10.50
CA ASP A 115 5.40 -9.66 -11.78
C ASP A 115 4.51 -9.18 -12.93
N ALA A 116 3.31 -8.69 -12.63
CA ALA A 116 2.48 -8.10 -13.66
C ALA A 116 3.11 -6.80 -14.17
N GLY A 117 3.23 -6.65 -15.49
CA GLY A 117 3.91 -5.50 -16.10
C GLY A 117 3.35 -4.14 -15.66
N TYR A 118 2.06 -4.04 -15.30
CA TYR A 118 1.49 -2.80 -14.78
C TYR A 118 1.93 -2.46 -13.36
N VAL A 119 2.25 -3.45 -12.53
CA VAL A 119 2.85 -3.24 -11.20
C VAL A 119 4.28 -2.80 -11.37
N LEU A 120 5.05 -3.47 -12.24
CA LEU A 120 6.45 -3.12 -12.52
C LEU A 120 6.60 -1.67 -12.97
N ARG A 121 5.70 -1.19 -13.85
CA ARG A 121 5.69 0.20 -14.33
C ARG A 121 5.39 1.25 -13.25
N ALA A 122 4.78 0.85 -12.15
CA ALA A 122 4.32 1.76 -11.10
C ALA A 122 5.12 1.63 -9.81
N ARG A 123 6.17 0.80 -9.76
CA ARG A 123 6.97 0.55 -8.55
C ARG A 123 7.49 1.85 -7.93
N ASP A 124 8.03 2.74 -8.75
CA ASP A 124 8.60 4.02 -8.32
C ASP A 124 7.54 5.06 -7.92
N GLN A 125 6.24 4.72 -8.01
CA GLN A 125 5.12 5.57 -7.61
C GLN A 125 4.41 5.05 -6.36
N MET A 126 4.91 3.97 -5.77
CA MET A 126 4.37 3.37 -4.55
C MET A 126 5.20 3.82 -3.34
N PRO A 127 4.59 3.88 -2.15
CA PRO A 127 5.34 4.06 -0.91
C PRO A 127 6.27 2.87 -0.63
N LYS A 128 7.28 3.09 0.20
CA LYS A 128 8.28 2.10 0.58
C LYS A 128 7.67 1.03 1.49
N ASN A 129 8.10 -0.22 1.31
CA ASN A 129 7.78 -1.31 2.22
C ASN A 129 9.08 -1.80 2.87
N GLY A 130 9.01 -2.24 4.12
CA GLY A 130 10.18 -2.62 4.91
C GLY A 130 10.42 -4.13 4.97
N ASP A 131 11.63 -4.51 5.35
CA ASP A 131 12.06 -5.89 5.55
C ASP A 131 11.68 -6.48 6.93
N ARG A 132 11.35 -5.61 7.91
CA ARG A 132 10.96 -5.98 9.28
C ARG A 132 9.63 -5.40 9.73
N LEU A 133 9.01 -6.02 10.74
CA LEU A 133 7.87 -5.44 11.44
C LEU A 133 8.29 -4.18 12.22
N PRO A 134 7.40 -3.18 12.37
CA PRO A 134 6.05 -3.07 11.79
C PRO A 134 6.02 -2.51 10.35
N TRP A 135 7.17 -2.21 9.74
CA TRP A 135 7.30 -1.61 8.40
C TRP A 135 7.07 -2.57 7.23
N LYS A 136 6.95 -3.87 7.51
CA LYS A 136 6.68 -4.91 6.52
C LYS A 136 5.19 -5.20 6.41
N ASN A 137 4.63 -4.96 5.23
CA ASN A 137 3.32 -5.45 4.85
C ASN A 137 3.42 -6.91 4.37
N TYR A 138 2.73 -7.82 5.05
CA TYR A 138 2.66 -9.22 4.63
C TYR A 138 1.51 -9.45 3.65
N GLN A 139 1.76 -10.25 2.63
CA GLN A 139 0.72 -10.84 1.77
C GLN A 139 0.15 -12.13 2.42
N ASN A 140 -0.13 -12.08 3.72
CA ASN A 140 -0.56 -13.25 4.50
C ASN A 140 -1.59 -12.86 5.56
N TYR A 141 -2.82 -13.32 5.36
CA TYR A 141 -3.94 -13.02 6.25
C TYR A 141 -3.74 -13.48 7.69
N ILE A 142 -3.17 -14.67 7.92
CA ILE A 142 -3.00 -15.21 9.28
C ILE A 142 -2.03 -14.34 10.09
N ARG A 143 -0.90 -13.94 9.48
CA ARG A 143 0.08 -13.04 10.11
C ARG A 143 -0.53 -11.67 10.42
N ASP A 144 -1.25 -11.11 9.45
CA ASP A 144 -1.94 -9.84 9.64
C ASP A 144 -3.04 -9.92 10.69
N PHE A 145 -3.80 -11.01 10.75
CA PHE A 145 -4.82 -11.23 11.76
C PHE A 145 -4.20 -11.19 13.17
N MET A 146 -3.11 -11.93 13.39
CA MET A 146 -2.40 -11.92 14.67
C MET A 146 -1.90 -10.51 15.02
N GLY A 147 -1.29 -9.80 14.07
CA GLY A 147 -0.71 -8.48 14.29
C GLY A 147 -1.74 -7.35 14.45
N LEU A 148 -2.80 -7.34 13.64
CA LEU A 148 -3.77 -6.24 13.54
C LEU A 148 -5.01 -6.47 14.40
N ARG A 149 -5.54 -7.70 14.45
CA ARG A 149 -6.74 -8.02 15.22
C ARG A 149 -6.43 -8.28 16.69
N LEU A 150 -5.41 -9.09 16.96
CA LEU A 150 -5.08 -9.52 18.33
C LEU A 150 -4.00 -8.65 18.98
N GLY A 151 -3.07 -8.12 18.18
CA GLY A 151 -1.99 -7.25 18.64
C GLY A 151 -2.49 -5.99 19.36
N ARG A 152 -1.72 -5.52 20.35
CA ARG A 152 -2.02 -4.27 21.07
C ARG A 152 -1.57 -3.06 20.26
N VAL A 153 -2.23 -1.92 20.49
CA VAL A 153 -1.88 -0.62 19.88
C VAL A 153 -0.92 0.12 20.82
N ASN A 154 0.29 -0.41 21.00
CA ASN A 154 1.30 0.12 21.93
C ASN A 154 2.73 -0.05 21.39
N ASP A 155 2.85 0.02 20.07
CA ASP A 155 4.13 -0.06 19.38
C ASP A 155 5.01 1.17 19.74
N PRO A 156 6.30 0.99 20.10
CA PRO A 156 7.17 2.11 20.42
C PRO A 156 7.44 3.05 19.24
N GLU A 157 7.20 2.58 18.01
CA GLU A 157 7.27 3.41 16.80
C GLU A 157 5.97 4.17 16.54
N LEU A 158 4.90 3.99 17.33
CA LEU A 158 3.71 4.86 17.29
C LEU A 158 3.81 5.96 18.34
N GLU A 159 3.94 7.20 17.88
CA GLU A 159 4.02 8.38 18.74
C GLU A 159 2.66 9.06 18.81
N PHE A 160 2.21 9.32 20.03
CA PHE A 160 0.93 9.94 20.34
C PHE A 160 1.18 11.31 20.99
N SER A 161 0.49 12.34 20.52
CA SER A 161 0.56 13.71 21.05
C SER A 161 -0.78 14.44 20.99
#